data_AF-A0A9R1VER1-F1
#
_entry.id   AF-A0A9R1VER1-F1
#
_cell.length_a   1.000
_cell.length_b   1.000
_cell.length_c   1.000
_cell.angle_alpha   90.00
_cell.angle_beta   90.00
_cell.angle_gamma   90.00
#
_symmetry.space_group_name_H-M   'P 1'
#
loop_
_entity.id
_entity.type
_entity.pdbx_description
1 polymer ?
#
loop_
_entity_poly.entity_id
_entity_poly.type
_entity_poly.pdbx_seq_one_letter_code
_entity_poly.pdbx_strand_id
1 'polypeptide(L)'
;MSSPVLCSYSSSDTDLNICKETVIRSTVNFHRSIWGDRFLTYNEREDLAWEEQQAKELREEVRKQLVVNTASNEQMQHVKLIQLIDVVQRLGVAYHFEEEIEETLNHMFVTYGDHWIDDSNLQSTSVWFRLLRQQGFNVSSGIFKKYMDSKGNFMESVRKDVQGMLSLYEAAYMRVEGEEVLDEALSFTTFQLENIANDHLCKDASLKIQIEEALEQPLRKRLPRLEALRYIPIYQKEASHNEALLKFSMLDFNLLQSLHKKELSQISKWWKNLDLQNKLPYVRDRLVEGYFWILAVYFEPQYSDARIFLMKTCNLVIILDDTYDNYGTYEELEIFTQAVQRWSASCIDTLPEYMKIIYQELLDVYKEAEEVLEPKGKAYHSYYTKEMVKEYTRNLLIEAKWAKEGYIPTVEEHMSVTMVTCAYGMIIAKCYVHGDDLVTEDTFKWVSTYPPLVKASCLILRLMDDIATHEEEQERNHVASSIECYMKQYGVSEEQTREIFSIQVEDSWKVINQESLRPTDIPRPLLMPPINLARVCDVLYKHGDDYNHAGKEMIHIIESLLANSMSV
;
A
#
# COMPACT_ATOMS: atom_id res chain seq x y z
N MET A 1 -53.89 62.48 -50.82
CA MET A 1 -52.59 63.06 -50.43
C MET A 1 -52.65 63.39 -48.95
N SER A 2 -51.71 62.84 -48.19
CA SER A 2 -51.34 63.18 -46.80
C SER A 2 -52.38 62.96 -45.69
N SER A 3 -52.17 61.91 -44.89
CA SER A 3 -52.63 61.84 -43.49
C SER A 3 -51.45 61.47 -42.58
N PRO A 4 -51.37 62.02 -41.35
CA PRO A 4 -50.21 61.86 -40.47
C PRO A 4 -50.32 60.63 -39.56
N VAL A 5 -49.15 60.16 -39.16
CA VAL A 5 -48.85 59.03 -38.28
C VAL A 5 -49.33 59.29 -36.84
N LEU A 6 -49.99 58.30 -36.25
CA LEU A 6 -50.32 58.22 -34.82
C LEU A 6 -49.53 57.05 -34.20
N CYS A 7 -48.67 57.37 -33.23
CA CYS A 7 -48.01 56.41 -32.35
C CYS A 7 -49.04 55.59 -31.57
N SER A 8 -48.84 54.27 -31.51
CA SER A 8 -49.47 53.41 -30.52
C SER A 8 -48.38 52.72 -29.69
N TYR A 9 -48.54 52.84 -28.37
CA TYR A 9 -47.77 52.13 -27.36
C TYR A 9 -48.04 50.63 -27.47
N SER A 10 -46.99 49.80 -27.51
CA SER A 10 -47.09 48.36 -27.27
C SER A 10 -46.34 48.02 -25.99
N SER A 11 -46.99 47.16 -25.21
CA SER A 11 -46.64 46.71 -23.88
C SER A 11 -45.32 45.93 -23.85
N SER A 12 -44.54 46.19 -22.80
CA SER A 12 -43.33 45.47 -22.42
C SER A 12 -43.64 44.00 -22.07
N ASP A 13 -43.17 43.09 -22.90
CA ASP A 13 -42.88 41.72 -22.46
C ASP A 13 -41.54 41.78 -21.70
N THR A 14 -41.63 41.66 -20.38
CA THR A 14 -40.47 41.45 -19.50
C THR A 14 -39.97 40.03 -19.72
N ASP A 15 -38.88 39.90 -20.46
CA ASP A 15 -37.99 38.75 -20.42
C ASP A 15 -37.55 38.51 -18.97
N LEU A 16 -38.10 37.47 -18.34
CA LEU A 16 -37.56 36.86 -17.13
C LEU A 16 -36.23 36.19 -17.51
N ASN A 17 -35.21 37.02 -17.61
CA ASN A 17 -33.82 36.60 -17.69
C ASN A 17 -33.48 35.99 -16.32
N ILE A 18 -33.76 34.69 -16.16
CA ILE A 18 -33.20 33.90 -15.07
C ILE A 18 -31.69 33.94 -15.30
N CYS A 19 -31.01 34.84 -14.60
CA CYS A 19 -29.58 34.74 -14.36
C CYS A 19 -29.34 33.32 -13.84
N LYS A 20 -28.84 32.42 -14.70
CA LYS A 20 -28.09 31.27 -14.21
C LYS A 20 -26.94 31.89 -13.43
N GLU A 21 -27.05 31.90 -12.11
CA GLU A 21 -25.90 32.19 -11.26
C GLU A 21 -24.78 31.28 -11.75
N THR A 22 -23.73 31.90 -12.27
CA THR A 22 -22.50 31.20 -12.64
C THR A 22 -21.94 30.61 -11.36
N VAL A 23 -22.17 29.32 -11.15
CA VAL A 23 -21.57 28.56 -10.06
C VAL A 23 -20.05 28.64 -10.25
N ILE A 24 -19.38 29.36 -9.35
CA ILE A 24 -17.92 29.41 -9.31
C ILE A 24 -17.46 28.14 -8.62
N ARG A 25 -16.88 27.21 -9.38
CA ARG A 25 -16.29 25.99 -8.83
C ARG A 25 -14.84 26.23 -8.50
N SER A 26 -14.39 25.70 -7.36
CA SER A 26 -12.96 25.41 -7.21
C SER A 26 -12.59 24.43 -8.33
N THR A 27 -11.40 24.55 -8.90
CA THR A 27 -10.89 23.58 -9.86
C THR A 27 -9.38 23.49 -9.69
N VAL A 28 -8.88 22.31 -9.34
CA VAL A 28 -7.45 22.01 -9.36
C VAL A 28 -7.06 21.61 -10.77
N ASN A 29 -5.99 22.21 -11.29
CA ASN A 29 -5.45 21.84 -12.60
C ASN A 29 -4.44 20.71 -12.44
N PHE A 30 -4.93 19.47 -12.38
CA PHE A 30 -4.05 18.31 -12.38
C PHE A 30 -3.28 18.19 -13.71
N HIS A 31 -2.00 17.85 -13.61
CA HIS A 31 -1.24 17.52 -14.81
C HIS A 31 -1.74 16.18 -15.40
N ARG A 32 -1.65 16.07 -16.73
CA ARG A 32 -2.04 14.87 -17.46
C ARG A 32 -1.13 13.69 -17.10
N SER A 33 -1.67 12.48 -17.19
CA SER A 33 -0.87 11.26 -17.06
C SER A 33 0.34 11.30 -18.00
N ILE A 34 1.51 11.00 -17.44
CA ILE A 34 2.78 10.92 -18.20
C ILE A 34 2.87 9.67 -19.08
N TRP A 35 1.99 8.69 -18.87
CA TRP A 35 2.02 7.39 -19.54
C TRP A 35 1.25 7.36 -20.86
N GLY A 36 0.29 8.27 -21.04
CA GLY A 36 -0.60 8.30 -22.20
C GLY A 36 -1.20 6.92 -22.49
N ASP A 37 -1.14 6.48 -23.75
CA ASP A 37 -1.69 5.19 -24.19
C ASP A 37 -0.69 4.01 -24.10
N ARG A 38 0.48 4.18 -23.45
CA ARG A 38 1.56 3.17 -23.43
C ARG A 38 1.09 1.79 -22.97
N PHE A 39 0.18 1.73 -22.00
CA PHE A 39 -0.33 0.47 -21.44
C PHE A 39 -1.68 0.05 -22.02
N LEU A 40 -2.20 0.75 -23.02
CA LEU A 40 -3.53 0.46 -23.58
C LEU A 40 -3.59 -0.91 -24.26
N THR A 41 -2.50 -1.34 -24.91
CA THR A 41 -2.44 -2.61 -25.65
C THR A 41 -1.42 -3.56 -25.03
N TYR A 42 -1.88 -4.73 -24.64
CA TYR A 42 -1.03 -5.86 -24.28
C TYR A 42 -0.89 -6.80 -25.48
N ASN A 43 0.36 -7.11 -25.85
CA ASN A 43 0.70 -8.14 -26.83
C ASN A 43 1.34 -9.31 -26.07
N GLU A 44 0.71 -10.48 -26.18
CA GLU A 44 1.20 -11.71 -25.56
C GLU A 44 2.55 -12.10 -26.19
N ARG A 45 3.54 -12.48 -25.35
CA ARG A 45 4.84 -12.91 -25.87
C ARG A 45 4.79 -14.38 -26.31
N GLU A 46 5.49 -14.71 -27.40
CA GLU A 46 5.51 -16.06 -27.97
C GLU A 46 6.18 -17.10 -27.05
N ASP A 47 7.08 -16.66 -26.17
CA ASP A 47 7.88 -17.50 -25.28
C ASP A 47 7.21 -17.83 -23.93
N LEU A 48 6.04 -17.26 -23.63
CA LEU A 48 5.38 -17.41 -22.32
C LEU A 48 5.13 -18.87 -21.93
N ALA A 49 4.61 -19.67 -22.86
CA ALA A 49 4.32 -21.09 -22.58
C ALA A 49 5.60 -21.89 -22.25
N TRP A 50 6.72 -21.52 -22.87
CA TRP A 50 8.02 -22.13 -22.59
C TRP A 50 8.57 -21.67 -21.23
N GLU A 51 8.51 -20.36 -20.95
CA GLU A 51 8.91 -19.79 -19.65
C GLU A 51 8.11 -20.42 -18.50
N GLU A 52 6.79 -20.57 -18.66
CA GLU A 52 5.93 -21.23 -17.67
C GLU A 52 6.34 -22.68 -17.40
N GLN A 53 6.67 -23.44 -18.45
CA GLN A 53 7.08 -24.83 -18.29
C GLN A 53 8.43 -24.93 -17.57
N GLN A 54 9.38 -24.08 -17.94
CA GLN A 54 10.68 -24.01 -17.26
C GLN A 54 10.55 -23.58 -15.80
N ALA A 55 9.72 -22.57 -15.51
CA ALA A 55 9.47 -22.10 -14.15
C ALA A 55 8.84 -23.21 -13.29
N LYS A 56 7.91 -24.01 -13.83
CA LYS A 56 7.31 -25.16 -13.12
C LYS A 56 8.35 -26.21 -12.73
N GLU A 57 9.27 -26.55 -13.63
CA GLU A 57 10.34 -27.52 -13.36
C GLU A 57 11.28 -27.03 -12.26
N LEU A 58 11.74 -25.78 -12.35
CA LEU A 58 12.64 -25.19 -11.37
C LEU A 58 11.96 -24.98 -10.01
N ARG A 59 10.67 -24.61 -10.00
CA ARG A 59 9.88 -24.51 -8.76
C ARG A 59 9.89 -25.81 -7.99
N GLU A 60 9.68 -26.96 -8.64
CA GLU A 60 9.71 -28.26 -7.97
C GLU A 60 11.11 -28.65 -7.48
N GLU A 61 12.17 -28.20 -8.15
CA GLU A 61 13.55 -28.38 -7.70
C GLU A 61 13.84 -27.58 -6.43
N VAL A 62 13.42 -26.31 -6.38
CA VAL A 62 13.54 -25.45 -5.20
C VAL A 62 12.69 -25.97 -4.05
N ARG A 63 11.45 -26.39 -4.32
CA ARG A 63 10.52 -26.93 -3.32
C ARG A 63 11.15 -28.07 -2.52
N LYS A 64 11.81 -29.01 -3.20
CA LYS A 64 12.49 -30.16 -2.56
C LYS A 64 13.61 -29.74 -1.59
N GLN A 65 14.20 -28.56 -1.78
CA GLN A 65 15.26 -28.03 -0.91
C GLN A 65 14.69 -27.34 0.34
N LEU A 66 13.41 -26.95 0.32
CA LEU A 66 12.70 -26.32 1.44
C LEU A 66 12.03 -27.33 2.38
N VAL A 67 11.88 -28.60 1.96
CA VAL A 67 11.24 -29.63 2.78
C VAL A 67 12.13 -30.01 3.97
N VAL A 68 11.59 -29.88 5.18
CA VAL A 68 12.27 -30.31 6.41
C VAL A 68 12.33 -31.84 6.47
N ASN A 69 13.54 -32.39 6.56
CA ASN A 69 13.72 -33.79 6.93
C ASN A 69 13.69 -33.93 8.46
N THR A 70 12.50 -34.09 9.02
CA THR A 70 12.27 -34.22 10.48
C THR A 70 12.95 -35.43 11.11
N ALA A 71 13.48 -36.37 10.30
CA ALA A 71 14.22 -37.53 10.78
C ALA A 71 15.72 -37.25 11.00
N SER A 72 16.27 -36.15 10.46
CA SER A 72 17.68 -35.77 10.65
C SER A 72 17.78 -34.54 11.57
N ASN A 73 18.16 -34.74 12.83
CA ASN A 73 18.46 -33.66 13.79
C ASN A 73 19.81 -32.95 13.51
N GLU A 74 20.12 -32.70 12.24
CA GLU A 74 21.34 -31.99 11.87
C GLU A 74 21.11 -30.47 12.00
N GLN A 75 21.50 -29.91 13.15
CA GLN A 75 21.40 -28.48 13.46
C GLN A 75 21.92 -27.57 12.31
N MET A 76 22.99 -27.99 11.62
CA MET A 76 23.54 -27.25 10.48
C MET A 76 22.58 -27.15 9.28
N GLN A 77 21.69 -28.13 9.10
CA GLN A 77 20.67 -28.08 8.05
C GLN A 77 19.60 -27.03 8.37
N HIS A 78 19.24 -26.86 9.64
CA HIS A 78 18.23 -25.88 10.07
C HIS A 78 18.71 -24.43 9.84
N VAL A 79 19.99 -24.15 10.09
CA VAL A 79 20.60 -22.85 9.77
C VAL A 79 20.53 -22.57 8.27
N LYS A 80 20.88 -23.56 7.44
CA LYS A 80 20.81 -23.44 5.97
C LYS A 80 19.38 -23.24 5.46
N LEU A 81 18.40 -23.91 6.06
CA LEU A 81 16.99 -23.73 5.71
C LEU A 81 16.50 -22.30 6.02
N ILE A 82 16.86 -21.75 7.19
CA ILE A 82 16.55 -20.36 7.53
C ILE A 82 17.16 -19.38 6.51
N GLN A 83 18.41 -19.59 6.11
CA GLN A 83 19.06 -18.78 5.08
C GLN A 83 18.38 -18.92 3.72
N LEU A 84 17.99 -20.14 3.33
CA LEU A 84 17.31 -20.39 2.06
C LEU A 84 15.92 -19.72 2.03
N ILE A 85 15.16 -19.77 3.14
CA ILE A 85 13.87 -19.08 3.25
C ILE A 85 14.04 -17.57 3.08
N ASP A 86 15.06 -16.97 3.70
CA ASP A 86 15.34 -15.54 3.55
C ASP A 86 15.59 -15.18 2.08
N VAL A 87 16.44 -15.94 1.40
CA VAL A 87 16.73 -15.75 -0.03
C VAL A 87 15.47 -15.92 -0.88
N VAL A 88 14.66 -16.95 -0.63
CA VAL A 88 13.40 -17.22 -1.35
C VAL A 88 12.40 -16.07 -1.18
N GLN A 89 12.30 -15.49 0.02
CA GLN A 89 11.47 -14.31 0.28
C GLN A 89 11.98 -13.07 -0.46
N ARG A 90 13.28 -12.78 -0.35
CA ARG A 90 13.89 -11.59 -0.98
C ARG A 90 13.88 -11.67 -2.51
N LEU A 91 13.95 -12.87 -3.10
CA LEU A 91 13.79 -13.08 -4.54
C LEU A 91 12.33 -12.97 -5.02
N GLY A 92 11.37 -12.80 -4.10
CA GLY A 92 9.97 -12.58 -4.42
C GLY A 92 9.24 -13.80 -5.00
N VAL A 93 9.68 -15.01 -4.62
CA VAL A 93 9.07 -16.29 -5.05
C VAL A 93 8.53 -17.12 -3.88
N ALA A 94 8.55 -16.58 -2.65
CA ALA A 94 8.04 -17.27 -1.46
C ALA A 94 6.57 -17.66 -1.53
N TYR A 95 5.75 -16.95 -2.30
CA TYR A 95 4.31 -17.26 -2.45
C TYR A 95 4.05 -18.63 -3.10
N HIS A 96 5.06 -19.23 -3.75
CA HIS A 96 4.97 -20.61 -4.25
C HIS A 96 5.18 -21.68 -3.19
N PHE A 97 5.68 -21.30 -2.02
CA PHE A 97 6.18 -22.21 -0.98
C PHE A 97 5.61 -21.86 0.40
N GLU A 98 4.41 -21.26 0.47
CA GLU A 98 3.83 -20.78 1.73
C GLU A 98 3.66 -21.91 2.75
N GLU A 99 3.25 -23.09 2.29
CA GLU A 99 3.10 -24.29 3.12
C GLU A 99 4.45 -24.77 3.66
N GLU A 100 5.45 -24.97 2.79
CA GLU A 100 6.78 -25.42 3.21
C GLU A 100 7.46 -24.42 4.16
N ILE A 101 7.30 -23.11 3.91
CA ILE A 101 7.85 -22.06 4.77
C ILE A 101 7.15 -22.07 6.13
N GLU A 102 5.82 -22.15 6.16
CA GLU A 102 5.05 -22.22 7.41
C GLU A 102 5.43 -23.46 8.24
N GLU A 103 5.46 -24.64 7.62
CA GLU A 103 5.85 -25.88 8.28
C GLU A 103 7.27 -25.81 8.83
N THR A 104 8.20 -25.27 8.04
CA THR A 104 9.60 -25.13 8.44
C THR A 104 9.75 -24.18 9.62
N LEU A 105 9.19 -22.97 9.53
CA LEU A 105 9.30 -21.97 10.58
C LEU A 105 8.58 -22.42 11.86
N ASN A 106 7.44 -23.11 11.74
CA ASN A 106 6.77 -23.73 12.88
C ASN A 106 7.65 -24.81 13.53
N HIS A 107 8.29 -25.67 12.74
CA HIS A 107 9.23 -26.66 13.26
C HIS A 107 10.40 -26.00 13.99
N MET A 108 10.98 -24.93 13.45
CA MET A 108 12.07 -24.19 14.10
C MET A 108 11.61 -23.56 15.42
N PHE A 109 10.41 -22.95 15.43
CA PHE A 109 9.83 -22.36 16.62
C PHE A 109 9.59 -23.39 17.72
N VAL A 110 8.96 -24.53 17.39
CA VAL A 110 8.69 -25.61 18.35
C VAL A 110 9.98 -26.25 18.87
N THR A 111 10.99 -26.40 18.03
CA THR A 111 12.24 -27.08 18.39
C THR A 111 13.14 -26.19 19.26
N TYR A 112 13.22 -24.90 18.95
CA TYR A 112 14.21 -24.01 19.57
C TYR A 112 13.61 -22.96 20.50
N GLY A 113 12.37 -22.51 20.27
CA GLY A 113 11.77 -21.41 21.04
C GLY A 113 12.72 -20.21 21.10
N ASP A 114 13.07 -19.76 22.30
CA ASP A 114 14.01 -18.65 22.51
C ASP A 114 15.50 -19.06 22.52
N HIS A 115 15.81 -20.31 22.16
CA HIS A 115 17.13 -20.92 22.24
C HIS A 115 17.64 -21.37 20.87
N TRP A 116 17.86 -20.41 19.97
CA TRP A 116 18.41 -20.67 18.63
C TRP A 116 19.76 -21.40 18.70
N ILE A 117 19.95 -22.38 17.83
CA ILE A 117 21.14 -23.25 17.81
C ILE A 117 22.44 -22.56 17.40
N ASP A 118 22.35 -21.59 16.50
CA ASP A 118 23.50 -20.83 16.01
C ASP A 118 23.47 -19.42 16.59
N ASP A 119 23.07 -19.32 17.86
CA ASP A 119 23.00 -18.05 18.55
C ASP A 119 24.39 -17.38 18.61
N SER A 120 25.51 -18.11 18.50
CA SER A 120 26.85 -17.50 18.51
C SER A 120 27.13 -16.60 17.30
N ASN A 121 26.37 -16.77 16.21
CA ASN A 121 26.47 -15.99 14.98
C ASN A 121 25.36 -14.93 14.95
N LEU A 122 25.75 -13.64 14.88
CA LEU A 122 24.80 -12.52 14.92
C LEU A 122 23.88 -12.51 13.70
N GLN A 123 24.44 -12.67 12.50
CA GLN A 123 23.66 -12.74 11.27
C GLN A 123 22.60 -13.85 11.35
N SER A 124 23.03 -15.06 11.72
CA SER A 124 22.15 -16.23 11.83
C SER A 124 21.01 -16.01 12.82
N THR A 125 21.33 -15.47 13.99
CA THR A 125 20.36 -15.15 15.04
C THR A 125 19.36 -14.09 14.59
N SER A 126 19.84 -13.03 13.94
CA SER A 126 18.99 -11.94 13.48
C SER A 126 18.06 -12.35 12.34
N VAL A 127 18.53 -13.15 11.38
CA VAL A 127 17.69 -13.68 10.29
C VAL A 127 16.62 -14.62 10.86
N TRP A 128 17.01 -15.54 11.74
CA TRP A 128 16.07 -16.43 12.42
C TRP A 128 14.98 -15.67 13.17
N PHE A 129 15.37 -14.68 13.99
CA PHE A 129 14.45 -13.86 14.77
C PHE A 129 13.47 -13.11 13.85
N ARG A 130 14.00 -12.45 12.81
CA ARG A 130 13.20 -11.69 11.86
C ARG A 130 12.19 -12.58 11.14
N LEU A 131 12.61 -13.71 10.58
CA LEU A 131 11.71 -14.61 9.84
C LEU A 131 10.60 -15.17 10.75
N LEU A 132 10.92 -15.58 11.97
CA LEU A 132 9.92 -16.07 12.91
C LEU A 132 8.90 -14.99 13.29
N ARG A 133 9.36 -13.78 13.64
CA ARG A 133 8.46 -12.65 13.94
C ARG A 133 7.62 -12.26 12.71
N GLN A 134 8.18 -12.25 11.51
CA GLN A 134 7.45 -12.01 10.26
C GLN A 134 6.37 -13.07 9.99
N GLN A 135 6.60 -14.30 10.45
CA GLN A 135 5.64 -15.40 10.41
C GLN A 135 4.62 -15.40 11.56
N GLY A 136 4.72 -14.42 12.47
CA GLY A 136 3.86 -14.24 13.63
C GLY A 136 4.29 -15.04 14.86
N PHE A 137 5.39 -15.77 14.82
CA PHE A 137 5.90 -16.48 16.00
C PHE A 137 6.53 -15.50 16.98
N ASN A 138 6.01 -15.50 18.21
CA ASN A 138 6.45 -14.58 19.27
C ASN A 138 7.71 -15.09 19.98
N VAL A 139 8.85 -15.02 19.30
CA VAL A 139 10.17 -15.29 19.90
C VAL A 139 10.70 -14.08 20.67
N SER A 140 11.37 -14.29 21.79
CA SER A 140 11.86 -13.23 22.66
C SER A 140 13.03 -12.46 22.06
N SER A 141 12.97 -11.12 22.09
CA SER A 141 14.12 -10.24 21.81
C SER A 141 15.25 -10.39 22.83
N GLY A 142 15.01 -11.08 23.95
CA GLY A 142 16.01 -11.39 24.97
C GLY A 142 17.22 -12.16 24.44
N ILE A 143 17.09 -12.86 23.30
CA ILE A 143 18.20 -13.57 22.67
C ILE A 143 19.37 -12.64 22.31
N PHE A 144 19.11 -11.36 22.04
CA PHE A 144 20.16 -10.39 21.70
C PHE A 144 20.95 -9.87 22.89
N LYS A 145 20.48 -10.09 24.14
CA LYS A 145 21.17 -9.61 25.36
C LYS A 145 22.58 -10.16 25.51
N LYS A 146 22.88 -11.31 24.91
CA LYS A 146 24.22 -11.91 24.92
C LYS A 146 25.26 -11.15 24.10
N TYR A 147 24.82 -10.26 23.20
CA TYR A 147 25.71 -9.36 22.44
C TYR A 147 25.85 -8.00 23.12
N MET A 148 25.30 -7.84 24.33
CA MET A 148 25.32 -6.60 25.10
C MET A 148 26.26 -6.73 26.30
N ASP A 149 26.87 -5.61 26.69
CA ASP A 149 27.68 -5.51 27.90
C ASP A 149 26.80 -5.39 29.16
N SER A 150 27.44 -5.35 30.34
CA SER A 150 26.74 -5.22 31.62
C SER A 150 26.03 -3.87 31.82
N LYS A 151 26.27 -2.89 30.95
CA LYS A 151 25.60 -1.58 30.95
C LYS A 151 24.42 -1.54 29.97
N GLY A 152 24.18 -2.62 29.23
CA GLY A 152 23.12 -2.69 28.23
C GLY A 152 23.49 -2.06 26.88
N ASN A 153 24.77 -1.92 26.54
CA ASN A 153 25.19 -1.45 25.21
C ASN A 153 25.67 -2.63 24.36
N PHE A 154 25.46 -2.59 23.04
CA PHE A 154 26.03 -3.60 22.14
C PHE A 154 27.56 -3.61 22.18
N MET A 155 28.14 -4.81 22.27
CA MET A 155 29.57 -5.03 22.43
C MET A 155 30.37 -4.59 21.20
N GLU A 156 31.62 -4.14 21.40
CA GLU A 156 32.55 -3.74 20.33
C GLU A 156 32.80 -4.86 19.29
N SER A 157 32.68 -6.13 19.68
CA SER A 157 32.79 -7.26 18.75
C SER A 157 31.73 -7.23 17.65
N VAL A 158 30.54 -6.71 17.94
CA VAL A 158 29.45 -6.55 16.96
C VAL A 158 29.86 -5.60 15.85
N ARG A 159 30.59 -4.51 16.16
CA ARG A 159 31.07 -3.52 15.17
C ARG A 159 31.97 -4.11 14.09
N LYS A 160 32.61 -5.25 14.37
CA LYS A 160 33.50 -5.94 13.42
C LYS A 160 32.73 -6.84 12.45
N ASP A 161 31.50 -7.22 12.79
CA ASP A 161 30.63 -8.07 11.96
C ASP A 161 29.59 -7.20 11.24
N VAL A 162 30.00 -6.58 10.13
CA VAL A 162 29.13 -5.67 9.37
C VAL A 162 27.89 -6.37 8.83
N GLN A 163 28.02 -7.62 8.38
CA GLN A 163 26.88 -8.40 7.89
C GLN A 163 25.92 -8.78 9.01
N GLY A 164 26.45 -9.16 10.18
CA GLY A 164 25.65 -9.38 11.39
C GLY A 164 24.93 -8.11 11.85
N MET A 165 25.60 -6.95 11.82
CA MET A 165 24.97 -5.65 12.14
C MET A 165 23.83 -5.31 11.19
N LEU A 166 24.03 -5.47 9.88
CA LEU A 166 22.96 -5.25 8.89
C LEU A 166 21.76 -6.18 9.15
N SER A 167 22.04 -7.44 9.47
CA SER A 167 20.97 -8.40 9.79
C SER A 167 20.23 -8.03 11.09
N LEU A 168 20.96 -7.54 12.10
CA LEU A 168 20.40 -7.06 13.36
C LEU A 168 19.55 -5.79 13.16
N TYR A 169 20.00 -4.86 12.32
CA TYR A 169 19.23 -3.68 11.92
C TYR A 169 17.89 -4.10 11.35
N GLU A 170 17.89 -5.03 10.37
CA GLU A 170 16.65 -5.53 9.77
C GLU A 170 15.74 -6.26 10.76
N ALA A 171 16.33 -7.00 11.70
CA ALA A 171 15.60 -7.68 12.77
C ALA A 171 14.97 -6.70 13.78
N ALA A 172 15.63 -5.58 14.07
CA ALA A 172 15.15 -4.58 15.01
C ALA A 172 13.89 -3.83 14.52
N TYR A 173 13.62 -3.84 13.20
CA TYR A 173 12.33 -3.36 12.67
C TYR A 173 11.15 -4.29 12.93
N MET A 174 11.36 -5.47 13.51
CA MET A 174 10.30 -6.36 14.00
C MET A 174 9.89 -6.07 15.46
N ARG A 175 10.45 -5.02 16.08
CA ARG A 175 10.18 -4.68 17.47
C ARG A 175 8.71 -4.33 17.72
N VAL A 176 8.27 -4.64 18.92
CA VAL A 176 6.98 -4.19 19.49
C VAL A 176 7.23 -3.24 20.66
N GLU A 177 6.16 -2.66 21.21
CA GLU A 177 6.26 -1.75 22.35
C GLU A 177 6.92 -2.43 23.57
N GLY A 178 7.85 -1.72 24.22
CA GLY A 178 8.56 -2.19 25.42
C GLY A 178 9.79 -3.07 25.17
N GLU A 179 10.18 -3.33 23.91
CA GLU A 179 11.39 -4.10 23.58
C GLU A 179 12.65 -3.22 23.56
N GLU A 180 13.08 -2.72 24.72
CA GLU A 180 14.25 -1.82 24.87
C GLU A 180 15.53 -2.36 24.21
N VAL A 181 15.72 -3.69 24.20
CA VAL A 181 16.86 -4.35 23.56
C VAL A 181 16.89 -4.07 22.05
N LEU A 182 15.73 -4.07 21.39
CA LEU A 182 15.62 -3.81 19.96
C LEU A 182 15.63 -2.32 19.64
N ASP A 183 15.12 -1.46 20.54
CA ASP A 183 15.28 -0.01 20.40
C ASP A 183 16.76 0.39 20.45
N GLU A 184 17.52 -0.17 21.41
CA GLU A 184 18.98 0.01 21.47
C GLU A 184 19.69 -0.62 20.26
N ALA A 185 19.24 -1.79 19.80
CA ALA A 185 19.81 -2.43 18.61
C ALA A 185 19.65 -1.55 17.37
N LEU A 186 18.47 -0.97 17.18
CA LEU A 186 18.21 -0.09 16.06
C LEU A 186 19.06 1.17 16.15
N SER A 187 19.09 1.84 17.31
CA SER A 187 19.93 3.03 17.53
C SER A 187 21.41 2.76 17.24
N PHE A 188 21.95 1.68 17.81
CA PHE A 188 23.34 1.28 17.64
C PHE A 188 23.65 0.94 16.18
N THR A 189 22.84 0.09 15.54
CA THR A 189 23.11 -0.38 14.18
C THR A 189 22.95 0.73 13.15
N THR A 190 21.92 1.58 13.24
CA THR A 190 21.75 2.75 12.37
C THR A 190 23.01 3.62 12.37
N PHE A 191 23.48 4.03 13.56
CA PHE A 191 24.67 4.87 13.66
C PHE A 191 25.92 4.21 13.07
N GLN A 192 26.15 2.92 13.30
CA GLN A 192 27.32 2.23 12.75
C GLN A 192 27.23 2.07 11.23
N LEU A 193 26.05 1.70 10.71
CA LEU A 193 25.82 1.49 9.29
C LEU A 193 25.90 2.80 8.49
N GLU A 194 25.40 3.92 9.03
CA GLU A 194 25.57 5.25 8.42
C GLU A 194 27.04 5.64 8.30
N ASN A 195 27.84 5.37 9.33
CA ASN A 195 29.28 5.63 9.29
C ASN A 195 29.98 4.78 8.21
N ILE A 196 29.55 3.52 8.03
CA ILE A 196 30.10 2.62 7.00
C ILE A 196 29.65 3.04 5.59
N ALA A 197 28.40 3.45 5.42
CA ALA A 197 27.88 3.95 4.15
C ALA A 197 28.63 5.20 3.68
N ASN A 198 28.95 6.09 4.62
CA ASN A 198 29.74 7.30 4.37
C ASN A 198 31.25 7.04 4.21
N ASP A 199 31.76 5.85 4.55
CA ASP A 199 33.16 5.50 4.36
C ASP A 199 33.44 5.14 2.88
N HIS A 200 34.31 5.93 2.25
CA HIS A 200 34.78 5.69 0.88
C HIS A 200 35.75 4.50 0.76
N LEU A 201 36.21 3.94 1.89
CA LEU A 201 37.15 2.81 1.94
C LEU A 201 36.46 1.44 2.06
N CYS A 202 35.13 1.38 2.14
CA CYS A 202 34.40 0.12 2.14
C CYS A 202 34.66 -0.65 0.83
N LYS A 203 35.31 -1.82 0.94
CA LYS A 203 35.80 -2.60 -0.21
C LYS A 203 34.74 -3.50 -0.83
N ASP A 204 33.68 -3.83 -0.08
CA ASP A 204 32.59 -4.66 -0.56
C ASP A 204 31.45 -3.77 -1.10
N ALA A 205 31.47 -3.56 -2.41
CA ALA A 205 30.47 -2.75 -3.08
C ALA A 205 29.05 -3.33 -2.96
N SER A 206 28.91 -4.66 -2.89
CA SER A 206 27.60 -5.31 -2.78
C SER A 206 27.00 -5.13 -1.39
N LEU A 207 27.83 -5.27 -0.36
CA LEU A 207 27.43 -5.01 1.02
C LEU A 207 27.11 -3.53 1.23
N LYS A 208 27.91 -2.62 0.65
CA LYS A 208 27.65 -1.17 0.74
C LYS A 208 26.28 -0.80 0.15
N ILE A 209 25.94 -1.32 -1.04
CA ILE A 209 24.62 -1.11 -1.65
C ILE A 209 23.50 -1.61 -0.72
N GLN A 210 23.64 -2.82 -0.16
CA GLN A 210 22.65 -3.36 0.77
C GLN A 210 22.48 -2.50 2.03
N ILE A 211 23.56 -1.93 2.54
CA ILE A 211 23.51 -1.01 3.69
C ILE A 211 22.79 0.29 3.32
N GLU A 212 23.13 0.91 2.20
CA GLU A 212 22.49 2.14 1.71
C GLU A 212 20.99 1.90 1.48
N GLU A 213 20.62 0.79 0.85
CA GLU A 213 19.23 0.41 0.64
C GLU A 213 18.50 0.15 1.98
N ALA A 214 19.15 -0.47 2.97
CA ALA A 214 18.54 -0.78 4.27
C ALA A 214 18.27 0.48 5.08
N LEU A 215 19.24 1.39 5.15
CA LEU A 215 19.11 2.69 5.77
C LEU A 215 18.04 3.55 5.09
N GLU A 216 17.91 3.43 3.77
CA GLU A 216 16.83 4.08 3.03
C GLU A 216 15.48 3.44 3.36
N GLN A 217 15.35 2.11 3.27
CA GLN A 217 14.11 1.44 3.60
C GLN A 217 14.40 0.05 4.18
N PRO A 218 14.01 -0.25 5.41
CA PRO A 218 14.24 -1.57 6.00
C PRO A 218 13.33 -2.63 5.36
N LEU A 219 13.79 -3.87 5.28
CA LEU A 219 13.06 -5.04 4.71
C LEU A 219 11.63 -5.15 5.25
N ARG A 220 11.38 -4.80 6.51
CA ARG A 220 10.03 -4.83 7.09
C ARG A 220 9.04 -3.92 6.34
N LYS A 221 9.52 -2.78 5.86
CA LYS A 221 8.77 -1.74 5.16
C LYS A 221 8.85 -1.86 3.63
N ARG A 222 9.75 -2.70 3.09
CA ARG A 222 9.87 -2.93 1.64
C ARG A 222 8.71 -3.73 1.06
N LEU A 223 8.35 -3.41 -0.18
CA LEU A 223 7.43 -4.19 -1.00
C LEU A 223 8.14 -5.41 -1.61
N PRO A 224 7.57 -6.62 -1.55
CA PRO A 224 8.24 -7.85 -2.02
C PRO A 224 8.71 -7.78 -3.48
N ARG A 225 7.91 -7.18 -4.36
CA ARG A 225 8.27 -7.07 -5.78
C ARG A 225 9.41 -6.08 -6.05
N LEU A 226 9.50 -5.01 -5.26
CA LEU A 226 10.62 -4.06 -5.32
C LEU A 226 11.88 -4.65 -4.69
N GLU A 227 11.74 -5.39 -3.59
CA GLU A 227 12.89 -6.09 -2.98
C GLU A 227 13.48 -7.08 -3.96
N ALA A 228 12.67 -7.85 -4.68
CA ALA A 228 13.18 -8.77 -5.69
C ALA A 228 13.92 -8.07 -6.84
N LEU A 229 13.44 -6.91 -7.30
CA LEU A 229 14.14 -6.11 -8.31
C LEU A 229 15.54 -5.71 -7.84
N ARG A 230 15.66 -5.31 -6.57
CA ARG A 230 16.94 -4.91 -5.94
C ARG A 230 17.84 -6.11 -5.66
N TYR A 231 17.26 -7.21 -5.18
CA TYR A 231 18.02 -8.34 -4.66
C TYR A 231 18.48 -9.35 -5.72
N ILE A 232 17.73 -9.56 -6.80
CA ILE A 232 18.13 -10.50 -7.87
C ILE A 232 19.54 -10.19 -8.42
N PRO A 233 19.90 -8.94 -8.79
CA PRO A 233 21.25 -8.60 -9.23
C PRO A 233 22.34 -8.78 -8.17
N ILE A 234 21.99 -8.67 -6.89
CA ILE A 234 22.90 -8.92 -5.77
C ILE A 234 23.15 -10.43 -5.64
N TYR A 235 22.07 -11.22 -5.59
CA TYR A 235 22.13 -12.67 -5.48
C TYR A 235 22.90 -13.30 -6.65
N GLN A 236 22.73 -12.80 -7.88
CA GLN A 236 23.47 -13.26 -9.04
C GLN A 236 24.99 -13.12 -8.91
N LYS A 237 25.48 -12.14 -8.14
CA LYS A 237 26.91 -11.90 -7.91
C LYS A 237 27.48 -12.74 -6.77
N GLU A 238 26.65 -13.35 -5.93
CA GLU A 238 27.10 -14.17 -4.82
C GLU A 238 27.75 -15.46 -5.35
N ALA A 239 28.95 -15.79 -4.87
CA ALA A 239 29.68 -16.97 -5.36
C ALA A 239 28.98 -18.30 -5.02
N SER A 240 28.10 -18.30 -4.02
CA SER A 240 27.37 -19.47 -3.52
C SER A 240 25.90 -19.48 -3.91
N HIS A 241 25.46 -18.63 -4.85
CA HIS A 241 24.06 -18.57 -5.24
C HIS A 241 23.60 -19.90 -5.86
N ASN A 242 22.32 -20.19 -5.68
CA ASN A 242 21.67 -21.34 -6.26
C ASN A 242 21.18 -20.99 -7.66
N GLU A 243 21.81 -21.57 -8.69
CA GLU A 243 21.51 -21.28 -10.09
C GLU A 243 20.05 -21.58 -10.46
N ALA A 244 19.49 -22.68 -9.93
CA ALA A 244 18.10 -23.05 -10.20
C ALA A 244 17.12 -22.04 -9.59
N LEU A 245 17.37 -21.61 -8.35
CA LEU A 245 16.57 -20.60 -7.66
C LEU A 245 16.67 -19.22 -8.33
N LEU A 246 17.87 -18.80 -8.74
CA LEU A 246 18.07 -17.54 -9.45
C LEU A 246 17.31 -17.54 -10.79
N LYS A 247 17.47 -18.60 -11.59
CA LYS A 247 16.76 -18.72 -12.87
C LYS A 247 15.25 -18.77 -12.68
N PHE A 248 14.78 -19.48 -11.64
CA PHE A 248 13.37 -19.53 -11.28
C PHE A 248 12.80 -18.14 -10.95
N SER A 249 13.49 -17.37 -10.11
CA SER A 249 13.00 -16.05 -9.70
C SER A 249 12.91 -15.05 -10.86
N MET A 250 13.85 -15.10 -11.80
CA MET A 250 13.84 -14.23 -12.98
C MET A 250 12.70 -14.61 -13.95
N LEU A 251 12.49 -15.92 -14.19
CA LEU A 251 11.37 -16.39 -15.00
C LEU A 251 10.01 -16.05 -14.35
N ASP A 252 9.86 -16.32 -13.05
CA ASP A 252 8.65 -16.02 -12.30
C ASP A 252 8.32 -14.52 -12.31
N PHE A 253 9.34 -13.67 -12.13
CA PHE A 253 9.19 -12.22 -12.23
C PHE A 253 8.62 -11.80 -13.59
N ASN A 254 9.17 -12.34 -14.67
CA ASN A 254 8.74 -12.01 -16.03
C ASN A 254 7.32 -12.53 -16.34
N LEU A 255 6.95 -13.71 -15.82
CA LEU A 255 5.60 -14.27 -15.95
C LEU A 255 4.57 -13.40 -15.21
N LEU A 256 4.87 -13.02 -13.97
CA LEU A 256 4.04 -12.09 -13.19
C LEU A 256 3.90 -10.73 -13.88
N GLN A 257 5.01 -10.15 -14.34
CA GLN A 257 4.99 -8.89 -15.10
C GLN A 257 4.09 -8.99 -16.35
N SER A 258 4.12 -10.12 -17.06
CA SER A 258 3.24 -10.37 -18.20
C SER A 258 1.76 -10.33 -17.81
N LEU A 259 1.40 -11.01 -16.71
CA LEU A 259 0.04 -10.98 -16.15
C LEU A 259 -0.37 -9.55 -15.75
N HIS A 260 0.49 -8.83 -15.02
CA HIS A 260 0.18 -7.47 -14.55
C HIS A 260 0.03 -6.48 -15.71
N LYS A 261 0.78 -6.65 -16.81
CA LYS A 261 0.60 -5.86 -18.04
C LYS A 261 -0.72 -6.13 -18.73
N LYS A 262 -1.19 -7.39 -18.71
CA LYS A 262 -2.51 -7.77 -19.24
C LYS A 262 -3.63 -7.14 -18.41
N GLU A 263 -3.53 -7.21 -17.08
CA GLU A 263 -4.44 -6.56 -16.13
C GLU A 263 -4.49 -5.05 -16.36
N LEU A 264 -3.33 -4.39 -16.41
CA LEU A 264 -3.23 -2.94 -16.64
C LEU A 264 -3.79 -2.52 -18.00
N SER A 265 -3.63 -3.34 -19.05
CA SER A 265 -4.26 -3.08 -20.36
C SER A 265 -5.78 -3.16 -20.30
N GLN A 266 -6.35 -4.13 -19.59
CA GLN A 266 -7.79 -4.22 -19.38
C GLN A 266 -8.32 -2.99 -18.62
N ILE A 267 -7.63 -2.59 -17.56
CA ILE A 267 -7.99 -1.44 -16.73
C ILE A 267 -7.86 -0.13 -17.53
N SER A 268 -6.80 0.00 -18.33
CA SER A 268 -6.57 1.16 -19.20
C SER A 268 -7.64 1.32 -20.27
N LYS A 269 -8.14 0.21 -20.85
CA LYS A 269 -9.28 0.24 -21.77
C LYS A 269 -10.56 0.66 -21.07
N TRP A 270 -10.83 0.14 -19.88
CA TRP A 270 -11.97 0.56 -19.07
C TRP A 270 -11.92 2.05 -18.75
N TRP A 271 -10.79 2.54 -18.22
CA TRP A 271 -10.58 3.95 -17.89
C TRP A 271 -10.76 4.88 -19.09
N LYS A 272 -10.21 4.49 -20.24
CA LYS A 272 -10.35 5.24 -21.49
C LYS A 272 -11.80 5.30 -21.99
N ASN A 273 -12.57 4.23 -21.81
CA ASN A 273 -13.99 4.19 -22.20
C ASN A 273 -14.88 5.10 -21.34
N LEU A 274 -14.48 5.37 -20.09
CA LEU A 274 -15.18 6.34 -19.25
C LEU A 274 -15.10 7.75 -19.82
N ASP A 275 -14.03 8.07 -20.56
CA ASP A 275 -13.79 9.37 -21.19
C ASP A 275 -13.78 10.54 -20.17
N LEU A 276 -13.14 10.30 -19.02
CA LEU A 276 -13.14 11.24 -17.89
C LEU A 276 -12.47 12.57 -18.23
N GLN A 277 -11.46 12.59 -19.09
CA GLN A 277 -10.81 13.84 -19.49
C GLN A 277 -11.79 14.83 -20.15
N ASN A 278 -12.82 14.34 -20.84
CA ASN A 278 -13.86 15.18 -21.44
C ASN A 278 -15.06 15.37 -20.50
N LYS A 279 -15.44 14.33 -19.76
CA LYS A 279 -16.66 14.32 -18.94
C LYS A 279 -16.46 14.89 -17.54
N LEU A 280 -15.31 14.63 -16.92
CA LEU A 280 -14.92 15.02 -15.56
C LEU A 280 -13.47 15.58 -15.58
N PRO A 281 -13.21 16.71 -16.27
CA PRO A 281 -11.85 17.22 -16.48
C PRO A 281 -11.11 17.65 -15.20
N TYR A 282 -11.81 17.71 -14.07
CA TYR A 282 -11.27 18.06 -12.76
C TYR A 282 -10.72 16.84 -12.00
N VAL A 283 -10.99 15.62 -12.46
CA VAL A 283 -10.50 14.38 -11.82
C VAL A 283 -9.06 14.13 -12.23
N ARG A 284 -8.21 13.79 -11.27
CA ARG A 284 -6.81 13.45 -11.51
C ARG A 284 -6.67 12.13 -12.29
N ASP A 285 -5.71 12.08 -13.21
CA ASP A 285 -5.45 10.91 -14.05
C ASP A 285 -4.15 10.21 -13.61
N ARG A 286 -4.28 9.30 -12.64
CA ARG A 286 -3.18 8.55 -11.99
C ARG A 286 -3.38 7.04 -12.06
N LEU A 287 -3.92 6.57 -13.18
CA LEU A 287 -4.29 5.16 -13.36
C LEU A 287 -3.11 4.20 -13.13
N VAL A 288 -1.93 4.54 -13.63
CA VAL A 288 -0.75 3.65 -13.60
C VAL A 288 -0.09 3.66 -12.22
N GLU A 289 0.00 4.84 -11.60
CA GLU A 289 0.46 5.03 -10.21
C GLU A 289 -0.48 4.30 -9.23
N GLY A 290 -1.80 4.46 -9.42
CA GLY A 290 -2.81 3.73 -8.64
C GLY A 290 -2.73 2.22 -8.88
N TYR A 291 -2.42 1.77 -10.10
CA TYR A 291 -2.23 0.34 -10.35
C TYR A 291 -0.98 -0.21 -9.67
N PHE A 292 0.12 0.56 -9.63
CA PHE A 292 1.29 0.23 -8.81
C PHE A 292 0.89 0.09 -7.33
N TRP A 293 0.06 1.00 -6.81
CA TRP A 293 -0.45 0.92 -5.44
C TRP A 293 -1.21 -0.39 -5.19
N ILE A 294 -2.13 -0.77 -6.08
CA ILE A 294 -2.91 -2.01 -5.96
C ILE A 294 -2.02 -3.26 -6.09
N LEU A 295 -1.07 -3.23 -7.02
CA LEU A 295 -0.11 -4.32 -7.21
C LEU A 295 0.75 -4.57 -5.97
N ALA A 296 1.06 -3.52 -5.22
CA ALA A 296 1.83 -3.60 -3.98
C ALA A 296 1.07 -4.32 -2.84
N VAL A 297 -0.27 -4.34 -2.87
CA VAL A 297 -1.08 -5.01 -1.84
C VAL A 297 -0.99 -6.53 -1.96
N TYR A 298 -1.09 -7.06 -3.17
CA TYR A 298 -0.86 -8.47 -3.51
C TYR A 298 -0.54 -8.60 -5.00
N PHE A 299 0.55 -9.27 -5.33
CA PHE A 299 1.07 -9.40 -6.69
C PHE A 299 0.87 -10.79 -7.30
N GLU A 300 0.46 -11.75 -6.48
CA GLU A 300 0.36 -13.16 -6.80
C GLU A 300 -0.76 -13.41 -7.84
N PRO A 301 -0.64 -14.44 -8.69
CA PRO A 301 -1.54 -14.61 -9.83
C PRO A 301 -2.98 -14.94 -9.42
N GLN A 302 -3.20 -15.60 -8.28
CA GLN A 302 -4.54 -15.93 -7.76
C GLN A 302 -5.39 -14.70 -7.44
N TYR A 303 -4.77 -13.53 -7.24
CA TYR A 303 -5.46 -12.29 -6.93
C TYR A 303 -5.70 -11.39 -8.14
N SER A 304 -5.61 -11.91 -9.36
CA SER A 304 -5.81 -11.15 -10.61
C SER A 304 -7.16 -10.42 -10.67
N ASP A 305 -8.26 -11.15 -10.49
CA ASP A 305 -9.61 -10.58 -10.47
C ASP A 305 -9.77 -9.58 -9.32
N ALA A 306 -9.17 -9.87 -8.15
CA ALA A 306 -9.18 -8.99 -6.99
C ALA A 306 -8.49 -7.66 -7.29
N ARG A 307 -7.32 -7.67 -7.96
CA ARG A 307 -6.61 -6.46 -8.37
C ARG A 307 -7.40 -5.63 -9.36
N ILE A 308 -8.04 -6.27 -10.36
CA ILE A 308 -8.86 -5.55 -11.35
C ILE A 308 -10.05 -4.86 -10.67
N PHE A 309 -10.77 -5.58 -9.81
CA PHE A 309 -11.87 -5.02 -9.04
C PHE A 309 -11.41 -3.90 -8.10
N LEU A 310 -10.32 -4.14 -7.36
CA LEU A 310 -9.78 -3.17 -6.42
C LEU A 310 -9.36 -1.90 -7.15
N MET A 311 -8.70 -2.01 -8.30
CA MET A 311 -8.30 -0.85 -9.10
C MET A 311 -9.50 -0.04 -9.60
N LYS A 312 -10.53 -0.70 -10.16
CA LYS A 312 -11.78 -0.02 -10.59
C LYS A 312 -12.42 0.73 -9.42
N THR A 313 -12.54 0.07 -8.26
CA THR A 313 -13.20 0.66 -7.09
C THR A 313 -12.34 1.68 -6.34
N CYS A 314 -11.02 1.65 -6.44
CA CYS A 314 -10.14 2.69 -5.92
C CYS A 314 -10.17 3.94 -6.81
N ASN A 315 -10.19 3.78 -8.13
CA ASN A 315 -10.41 4.91 -9.04
C ASN A 315 -11.72 5.63 -8.79
N LEU A 316 -12.80 4.90 -8.47
CA LEU A 316 -14.06 5.51 -8.05
C LEU A 316 -13.92 6.29 -6.74
N VAL A 317 -13.09 5.82 -5.80
CA VAL A 317 -12.81 6.56 -4.55
C VAL A 317 -12.08 7.86 -4.87
N ILE A 318 -11.09 7.85 -5.76
CA ILE A 318 -10.37 9.05 -6.21
C ILE A 318 -11.30 10.03 -6.92
N ILE A 319 -12.22 9.54 -7.76
CA ILE A 319 -13.24 10.39 -8.40
C ILE A 319 -14.13 11.04 -7.34
N LEU A 320 -14.52 10.30 -6.29
CA LEU A 320 -15.30 10.86 -5.19
C LEU A 320 -14.50 11.92 -4.43
N ASP A 321 -13.27 11.61 -4.05
CA ASP A 321 -12.32 12.52 -3.40
C ASP A 321 -12.20 13.86 -4.17
N ASP A 322 -11.83 13.79 -5.45
CA ASP A 322 -11.72 14.98 -6.32
C ASP A 322 -13.05 15.72 -6.49
N THR A 323 -14.18 15.01 -6.44
CA THR A 323 -15.49 15.64 -6.55
C THR A 323 -15.86 16.40 -5.29
N TYR A 324 -15.56 15.86 -4.10
CA TYR A 324 -15.86 16.51 -2.83
C TYR A 324 -14.90 17.68 -2.54
N ASP A 325 -13.62 17.53 -2.87
CA ASP A 325 -12.59 18.51 -2.54
C ASP A 325 -12.49 19.64 -3.57
N ASN A 326 -12.61 19.29 -4.85
CA ASN A 326 -12.12 20.13 -5.93
C ASN A 326 -13.19 20.56 -6.93
N TYR A 327 -14.47 20.21 -6.77
CA TYR A 327 -15.46 20.54 -7.80
C TYR A 327 -16.91 20.73 -7.35
N GLY A 328 -17.44 19.82 -6.53
CA GLY A 328 -18.84 19.85 -6.11
C GLY A 328 -19.13 21.04 -5.20
N THR A 329 -20.28 21.69 -5.39
CA THR A 329 -20.74 22.63 -4.36
C THR A 329 -21.28 21.85 -3.18
N TYR A 330 -21.21 22.40 -1.97
CA TYR A 330 -21.71 21.73 -0.78
C TYR A 330 -23.16 21.22 -0.94
N GLU A 331 -24.04 22.01 -1.56
CA GLU A 331 -25.44 21.63 -1.81
C GLU A 331 -25.57 20.47 -2.81
N GLU A 332 -24.72 20.42 -3.85
CA GLU A 332 -24.66 19.28 -4.77
C GLU A 332 -24.15 18.02 -4.05
N LEU A 333 -23.11 18.18 -3.21
CA LEU A 333 -22.52 17.09 -2.42
C LEU A 333 -23.50 16.53 -1.39
N GLU A 334 -24.37 17.35 -0.79
CA GLU A 334 -25.45 16.87 0.08
C GLU A 334 -26.41 15.94 -0.69
N ILE A 335 -26.85 16.34 -1.88
CA ILE A 335 -27.74 15.54 -2.72
C ILE A 335 -27.05 14.24 -3.15
N PHE A 336 -25.79 14.32 -3.58
CA PHE A 336 -25.00 13.16 -3.98
C PHE A 336 -24.81 12.17 -2.81
N THR A 337 -24.44 12.68 -1.63
CA THR A 337 -24.28 11.86 -0.42
C THR A 337 -25.57 11.10 -0.12
N GLN A 338 -26.73 11.77 -0.20
CA GLN A 338 -28.03 11.13 0.01
C GLN A 338 -28.34 10.06 -1.04
N ALA A 339 -27.96 10.28 -2.30
CA ALA A 339 -28.09 9.26 -3.34
C ALA A 339 -27.23 8.02 -3.03
N VAL A 340 -25.98 8.20 -2.57
CA VAL A 340 -25.11 7.08 -2.16
C VAL A 340 -25.68 6.35 -0.94
N GLN A 341 -26.24 7.06 0.04
CA GLN A 341 -26.90 6.42 1.19
C GLN A 341 -28.06 5.51 0.76
N ARG A 342 -28.84 5.93 -0.24
CA ARG A 342 -29.97 5.16 -0.78
C ARG A 342 -29.54 4.01 -1.70
N TRP A 343 -28.41 4.15 -2.40
CA TRP A 343 -27.86 3.15 -3.33
C TRP A 343 -28.90 2.61 -4.33
N SER A 344 -29.60 3.50 -5.05
CA SER A 344 -30.68 3.15 -5.97
C SER A 344 -30.54 3.89 -7.29
N ALA A 345 -30.72 3.17 -8.41
CA ALA A 345 -30.73 3.76 -9.75
C ALA A 345 -31.79 4.87 -9.91
N SER A 346 -32.86 4.83 -9.10
CA SER A 346 -33.88 5.90 -9.10
C SER A 346 -33.35 7.27 -8.66
N CYS A 347 -32.17 7.34 -8.05
CA CYS A 347 -31.56 8.59 -7.61
C CYS A 347 -30.84 9.33 -8.75
N ILE A 348 -30.52 8.67 -9.87
CA ILE A 348 -29.70 9.24 -10.97
C ILE A 348 -30.31 10.54 -11.50
N ASP A 349 -31.61 10.55 -11.79
CA ASP A 349 -32.27 11.71 -12.40
C ASP A 349 -32.29 12.96 -11.50
N THR A 350 -32.02 12.79 -10.20
CA THR A 350 -31.96 13.88 -9.22
C THR A 350 -30.60 14.55 -9.12
N LEU A 351 -29.56 13.96 -9.72
CA LEU A 351 -28.19 14.45 -9.62
C LEU A 351 -27.85 15.45 -10.75
N PRO A 352 -26.91 16.38 -10.52
CA PRO A 352 -26.26 17.13 -11.59
C PRO A 352 -25.65 16.20 -12.66
N GLU A 353 -25.59 16.67 -13.91
CA GLU A 353 -25.22 15.81 -15.05
C GLU A 353 -23.85 15.12 -14.89
N TYR A 354 -22.85 15.82 -14.37
CA TYR A 354 -21.52 15.25 -14.13
C TYR A 354 -21.54 14.17 -13.03
N MET A 355 -22.34 14.37 -11.97
CA MET A 355 -22.52 13.42 -10.86
C MET A 355 -23.30 12.18 -11.28
N LYS A 356 -24.18 12.26 -12.29
CA LYS A 356 -24.87 11.08 -12.85
C LYS A 356 -23.88 10.07 -13.39
N ILE A 357 -22.82 10.54 -14.05
CA ILE A 357 -21.77 9.71 -14.63
C ILE A 357 -21.06 8.95 -13.51
N ILE A 358 -20.66 9.65 -12.45
CA ILE A 358 -19.98 9.07 -11.28
C ILE A 358 -20.88 8.03 -10.60
N TYR A 359 -22.14 8.39 -10.35
CA TYR A 359 -23.07 7.52 -9.63
C TYR A 359 -23.45 6.28 -10.45
N GLN A 360 -23.63 6.42 -11.77
CA GLN A 360 -23.89 5.29 -12.66
C GLN A 360 -22.72 4.29 -12.64
N GLU A 361 -21.49 4.77 -12.79
CA GLU A 361 -20.30 3.90 -12.73
C GLU A 361 -20.11 3.25 -11.35
N LEU A 362 -20.44 3.97 -10.27
CA LEU A 362 -20.46 3.40 -8.92
C LEU A 362 -21.44 2.23 -8.81
N LEU A 363 -22.63 2.33 -9.40
CA LEU A 363 -23.59 1.23 -9.41
C LEU A 363 -23.12 0.08 -10.31
N ASP A 364 -22.59 0.38 -11.48
CA ASP A 364 -22.21 -0.62 -12.48
C ASP A 364 -21.01 -1.48 -12.04
N VAL A 365 -19.97 -0.89 -11.45
CA VAL A 365 -18.82 -1.65 -10.95
C VAL A 365 -19.22 -2.62 -9.83
N TYR A 366 -20.11 -2.20 -8.93
CA TYR A 366 -20.60 -3.08 -7.87
C TYR A 366 -21.53 -4.17 -8.41
N LYS A 367 -22.33 -3.87 -9.42
CA LYS A 367 -23.16 -4.86 -10.10
C LYS A 367 -22.31 -5.92 -10.79
N GLU A 368 -21.27 -5.52 -11.52
CA GLU A 368 -20.30 -6.43 -12.14
C GLU A 368 -19.68 -7.38 -11.11
N ALA A 369 -19.26 -6.84 -9.95
CA ALA A 369 -18.71 -7.65 -8.87
C ALA A 369 -19.75 -8.64 -8.28
N GLU A 370 -20.99 -8.19 -8.06
CA GLU A 370 -22.07 -9.06 -7.58
C GLU A 370 -22.37 -10.21 -8.55
N GLU A 371 -22.38 -9.96 -9.86
CA GLU A 371 -22.57 -10.98 -10.90
C GLU A 371 -21.46 -12.04 -10.89
N VAL A 372 -20.21 -11.66 -10.58
CA VAL A 372 -19.07 -12.59 -10.45
C VAL A 372 -19.14 -13.41 -9.15
N LEU A 373 -19.68 -12.84 -8.08
CA LEU A 373 -19.72 -13.44 -6.75
C LEU A 373 -20.97 -14.28 -6.49
N GLU A 374 -22.06 -14.02 -7.18
CA GLU A 374 -23.34 -14.73 -7.02
C GLU A 374 -23.22 -16.25 -7.25
N PRO A 375 -22.57 -16.75 -8.32
CA PRO A 375 -22.37 -18.19 -8.52
C PRO A 375 -21.53 -18.86 -7.43
N LYS A 376 -20.71 -18.07 -6.70
CA LYS A 376 -19.87 -18.52 -5.59
C LYS A 376 -20.58 -18.46 -4.24
N GLY A 377 -21.82 -17.96 -4.18
CA GLY A 377 -22.54 -17.71 -2.93
C GLY A 377 -21.95 -16.56 -2.10
N LYS A 378 -21.10 -15.71 -2.69
CA LYS A 378 -20.33 -14.65 -2.01
C LYS A 378 -20.82 -13.23 -2.31
N ALA A 379 -21.99 -13.08 -2.95
CA ALA A 379 -22.54 -11.77 -3.30
C ALA A 379 -22.73 -10.82 -2.09
N TYR A 380 -22.87 -11.37 -0.87
CA TYR A 380 -22.95 -10.59 0.36
C TYR A 380 -21.67 -9.80 0.67
N HIS A 381 -20.50 -10.15 0.09
CA HIS A 381 -19.26 -9.38 0.26
C HIS A 381 -19.43 -7.93 -0.20
N SER A 382 -20.19 -7.72 -1.27
CA SER A 382 -20.48 -6.39 -1.83
C SER A 382 -21.30 -5.52 -0.87
N TYR A 383 -22.15 -6.11 -0.02
CA TYR A 383 -22.91 -5.36 0.97
C TYR A 383 -21.99 -4.61 1.95
N TYR A 384 -20.98 -5.30 2.48
CA TYR A 384 -20.06 -4.70 3.45
C TYR A 384 -19.26 -3.54 2.86
N THR A 385 -18.75 -3.69 1.64
CA THR A 385 -18.00 -2.63 0.98
C THR A 385 -18.89 -1.47 0.54
N LYS A 386 -20.15 -1.70 0.16
CA LYS A 386 -21.16 -0.65 -0.06
C LYS A 386 -21.40 0.18 1.21
N GLU A 387 -21.54 -0.46 2.38
CA GLU A 387 -21.72 0.27 3.64
C GLU A 387 -20.50 1.13 3.99
N MET A 388 -19.28 0.67 3.70
CA MET A 388 -18.08 1.48 3.88
C MET A 388 -17.99 2.65 2.90
N VAL A 389 -18.45 2.51 1.64
CA VAL A 389 -18.57 3.66 0.71
C VAL A 389 -19.59 4.69 1.23
N LYS A 390 -20.70 4.23 1.80
CA LYS A 390 -21.68 5.12 2.43
C LYS A 390 -21.09 5.87 3.61
N GLU A 391 -20.28 5.20 4.43
CA GLU A 391 -19.58 5.84 5.54
C GLU A 391 -18.54 6.86 5.04
N TYR A 392 -17.74 6.47 4.05
CA TYR A 392 -16.74 7.33 3.42
C TYR A 392 -17.35 8.63 2.87
N THR A 393 -18.42 8.53 2.08
CA THR A 393 -19.10 9.71 1.51
C THR A 393 -19.77 10.61 2.55
N ARG A 394 -20.22 10.07 3.70
CA ARG A 394 -20.68 10.89 4.83
C ARG A 394 -19.54 11.70 5.44
N ASN A 395 -18.35 11.11 5.55
CA ASN A 395 -17.19 11.77 6.13
C ASN A 395 -16.57 12.81 5.18
N LEU A 396 -16.52 12.53 3.88
CA LEU A 396 -16.16 13.54 2.87
C LEU A 396 -17.10 14.76 2.91
N LEU A 397 -18.40 14.55 3.16
CA LEU A 397 -19.34 15.66 3.33
C LEU A 397 -19.03 16.51 4.57
N ILE A 398 -18.52 15.91 5.65
CA ILE A 398 -18.09 16.63 6.86
C ILE A 398 -16.85 17.48 6.55
N GLU A 399 -15.86 16.94 5.84
CA GLU A 399 -14.67 17.70 5.42
C GLU A 399 -15.04 18.86 4.48
N ALA A 400 -15.91 18.61 3.49
CA ALA A 400 -16.43 19.66 2.61
C ALA A 400 -17.17 20.76 3.39
N LYS A 401 -17.86 20.40 4.49
CA LYS A 401 -18.47 21.37 5.40
C LYS A 401 -17.41 22.20 6.13
N TRP A 402 -16.39 21.56 6.67
CA TRP A 402 -15.29 22.24 7.36
C TRP A 402 -14.58 23.23 6.43
N ALA A 403 -14.28 22.83 5.19
CA ALA A 403 -13.73 23.71 4.17
C ALA A 403 -14.64 24.92 3.89
N LYS A 404 -15.94 24.68 3.67
CA LYS A 404 -16.92 25.75 3.41
C LYS A 404 -17.03 26.76 4.57
N GLU A 405 -16.92 26.29 5.81
CA GLU A 405 -17.04 27.12 7.01
C GLU A 405 -15.70 27.72 7.48
N GLY A 406 -14.58 27.34 6.86
CA GLY A 406 -13.23 27.68 7.34
C GLY A 406 -12.97 27.14 8.76
N TYR A 407 -13.60 26.02 9.10
CA TYR A 407 -13.50 25.40 10.42
C TYR A 407 -12.24 24.54 10.50
N ILE A 408 -11.42 24.80 11.51
CA ILE A 408 -10.28 23.95 11.85
C ILE A 408 -10.67 23.17 13.11
N PRO A 409 -10.93 21.86 12.98
CA PRO A 409 -11.36 20.99 14.08
C PRO A 409 -10.26 20.78 15.13
N THR A 410 -10.64 20.16 16.25
CA THR A 410 -9.66 19.56 17.18
C THR A 410 -8.99 18.34 16.53
N VAL A 411 -7.80 17.95 17.00
CA VAL A 411 -7.09 16.74 16.52
C VAL A 411 -7.96 15.50 16.69
N GLU A 412 -8.68 15.36 17.80
CA GLU A 412 -9.56 14.23 18.05
C GLU A 412 -10.76 14.21 17.11
N GLU A 413 -11.38 15.36 16.84
CA GLU A 413 -12.48 15.50 15.89
C GLU A 413 -12.01 15.24 14.46
N HIS A 414 -10.88 15.83 14.05
CA HIS A 414 -10.23 15.61 12.76
C HIS A 414 -10.01 14.12 12.54
N MET A 415 -9.30 13.44 13.45
CA MET A 415 -8.98 12.03 13.33
C MET A 415 -10.23 11.14 13.31
N SER A 416 -11.31 11.51 13.97
CA SER A 416 -12.56 10.73 13.90
C SER A 416 -13.18 10.65 12.50
N VAL A 417 -12.89 11.66 11.66
CA VAL A 417 -13.35 11.76 10.26
C VAL A 417 -12.27 11.28 9.31
N THR A 418 -11.03 11.75 9.49
CA THR A 418 -9.95 11.56 8.50
C THR A 418 -9.36 10.16 8.49
N MET A 419 -9.56 9.41 9.57
CA MET A 419 -9.29 7.98 9.62
C MET A 419 -10.22 7.17 8.69
N VAL A 420 -11.41 7.70 8.38
CA VAL A 420 -12.32 7.12 7.39
C VAL A 420 -12.00 7.66 5.99
N THR A 421 -11.76 8.96 5.84
CA THR A 421 -11.51 9.59 4.52
C THR A 421 -10.12 9.29 3.94
N CYS A 422 -9.17 8.76 4.73
CA CYS A 422 -7.97 8.13 4.17
C CYS A 422 -8.28 6.86 3.36
N ALA A 423 -9.53 6.38 3.39
CA ALA A 423 -10.06 5.25 2.64
C ALA A 423 -9.44 3.87 2.95
N TYR A 424 -8.37 3.76 3.73
CA TYR A 424 -7.66 2.51 3.96
C TYR A 424 -8.51 1.40 4.57
N GLY A 425 -9.37 1.70 5.56
CA GLY A 425 -10.31 0.70 6.10
C GLY A 425 -11.19 0.11 5.00
N MET A 426 -11.73 0.96 4.12
CA MET A 426 -12.55 0.55 2.99
C MET A 426 -11.74 -0.23 1.93
N ILE A 427 -10.51 0.19 1.61
CA ILE A 427 -9.62 -0.48 0.66
C ILE A 427 -9.26 -1.89 1.18
N ILE A 428 -8.97 -2.01 2.47
CA ILE A 428 -8.71 -3.31 3.14
C ILE A 428 -9.93 -4.22 2.98
N ALA A 429 -11.15 -3.74 3.26
CA ALA A 429 -12.35 -4.55 3.03
C ALA A 429 -12.52 -4.95 1.56
N LYS A 430 -12.26 -4.03 0.61
CA LYS A 430 -12.31 -4.32 -0.83
C LYS A 430 -11.31 -5.39 -1.27
N CYS A 431 -10.17 -5.52 -0.59
CA CYS A 431 -9.20 -6.59 -0.84
C CYS A 431 -9.79 -8.00 -0.65
N TYR A 432 -10.78 -8.15 0.22
CA TYR A 432 -11.36 -9.45 0.54
C TYR A 432 -12.53 -9.86 -0.36
N VAL A 433 -13.05 -8.95 -1.18
CA VAL A 433 -14.27 -9.18 -1.97
C VAL A 433 -14.14 -10.42 -2.87
N HIS A 434 -13.01 -10.56 -3.56
CA HIS A 434 -12.71 -11.70 -4.44
C HIS A 434 -11.87 -12.79 -3.74
N GLY A 435 -11.75 -12.73 -2.42
CA GLY A 435 -10.98 -13.69 -1.65
C GLY A 435 -11.50 -15.13 -1.76
N ASP A 436 -10.63 -16.06 -1.40
CA ASP A 436 -10.94 -17.48 -1.32
C ASP A 436 -11.86 -17.80 -0.13
N ASP A 437 -11.90 -19.06 0.30
CA ASP A 437 -12.79 -19.51 1.37
C ASP A 437 -12.30 -19.13 2.77
N LEU A 438 -11.11 -18.52 2.90
CA LEU A 438 -10.64 -17.94 4.16
C LEU A 438 -11.40 -16.65 4.52
N VAL A 439 -11.93 -15.94 3.51
CA VAL A 439 -12.72 -14.73 3.72
C VAL A 439 -14.13 -15.10 4.15
N THR A 440 -14.52 -14.59 5.33
CA THR A 440 -15.85 -14.80 5.89
C THR A 440 -16.53 -13.48 6.21
N GLU A 441 -17.80 -13.54 6.61
CA GLU A 441 -18.51 -12.37 7.14
C GLU A 441 -17.77 -11.70 8.31
N ASP A 442 -17.13 -12.50 9.17
CA ASP A 442 -16.39 -12.00 10.32
C ASP A 442 -15.13 -11.22 9.90
N THR A 443 -14.55 -11.53 8.74
CA THR A 443 -13.43 -10.74 8.18
C THR A 443 -13.87 -9.29 7.91
N PHE A 444 -15.04 -9.08 7.29
CA PHE A 444 -15.54 -7.73 7.02
C PHE A 444 -15.96 -7.00 8.30
N LYS A 445 -16.60 -7.72 9.24
CA LYS A 445 -16.94 -7.18 10.57
C LYS A 445 -15.68 -6.75 11.31
N TRP A 446 -14.64 -7.58 11.32
CA TRP A 446 -13.34 -7.25 11.90
C TRP A 446 -12.81 -5.93 11.34
N VAL A 447 -12.71 -5.76 10.02
CA VAL A 447 -12.26 -4.49 9.42
C VAL A 447 -13.13 -3.30 9.86
N SER A 448 -14.45 -3.47 9.85
CA SER A 448 -15.38 -2.38 10.18
C SER A 448 -15.28 -1.86 11.62
N THR A 449 -14.68 -2.64 12.52
CA THR A 449 -14.41 -2.21 13.90
C THR A 449 -13.14 -1.36 14.04
N TYR A 450 -12.38 -1.19 12.95
CA TYR A 450 -11.06 -0.56 12.96
C TYR A 450 -10.17 -1.13 14.09
N PRO A 451 -9.79 -2.41 14.02
CA PRO A 451 -8.90 -3.04 14.98
C PRO A 451 -7.52 -2.38 14.94
N PRO A 452 -6.65 -2.57 15.95
CA PRO A 452 -5.40 -1.83 16.05
C PRO A 452 -4.52 -1.93 14.80
N LEU A 453 -4.48 -3.10 14.13
CA LEU A 453 -3.78 -3.28 12.85
C LEU A 453 -4.31 -2.35 11.73
N VAL A 454 -5.63 -2.29 11.58
CA VAL A 454 -6.28 -1.43 10.57
C VAL A 454 -6.08 0.05 10.93
N LYS A 455 -6.24 0.42 12.19
CA LYS A 455 -6.01 1.78 12.67
C LYS A 455 -4.57 2.23 12.43
N ALA A 456 -3.59 1.40 12.75
CA ALA A 456 -2.18 1.72 12.54
C ALA A 456 -1.86 1.92 11.05
N SER A 457 -2.39 1.06 10.16
CA SER A 457 -2.23 1.22 8.72
C SER A 457 -2.84 2.53 8.20
N CYS A 458 -4.07 2.83 8.60
CA CYS A 458 -4.74 4.08 8.23
C CYS A 458 -4.01 5.32 8.79
N LEU A 459 -3.50 5.26 10.03
CA LEU A 459 -2.78 6.36 10.66
C LEU A 459 -1.45 6.62 9.95
N ILE A 460 -0.72 5.58 9.57
CA ILE A 460 0.50 5.72 8.75
C ILE A 460 0.18 6.45 7.45
N LEU A 461 -0.85 6.03 6.70
CA LEU A 461 -1.24 6.74 5.49
C LEU A 461 -1.56 8.21 5.81
N ARG A 462 -2.50 8.45 6.72
CA ARG A 462 -3.01 9.81 7.00
C ARG A 462 -1.88 10.76 7.38
N LEU A 463 -0.98 10.34 8.27
CA LEU A 463 0.13 11.21 8.69
C LEU A 463 1.18 11.41 7.60
N MET A 464 1.53 10.37 6.84
CA MET A 464 2.52 10.51 5.76
C MET A 464 1.99 11.33 4.59
N ASP A 465 0.73 11.12 4.22
CA ASP A 465 -0.01 11.90 3.22
C ASP A 465 -0.04 13.37 3.64
N ASP A 466 -0.57 13.68 4.84
CA ASP A 466 -0.65 15.06 5.33
C ASP A 466 0.72 15.74 5.44
N ILE A 467 1.80 15.01 5.77
CA ILE A 467 3.17 15.55 5.74
C ILE A 467 3.60 15.90 4.32
N ALA A 468 3.33 15.01 3.37
CA ALA A 468 3.77 15.14 1.98
C ALA A 468 2.97 16.20 1.20
N THR A 469 1.68 16.36 1.49
CA THR A 469 0.76 17.22 0.73
C THR A 469 0.51 18.58 1.38
N HIS A 470 0.94 18.79 2.63
CA HIS A 470 0.60 19.99 3.42
C HIS A 470 0.78 21.32 2.66
N GLU A 471 1.94 21.51 2.02
CA GLU A 471 2.26 22.77 1.36
C GLU A 471 1.30 23.05 0.18
N GLU A 472 1.05 22.04 -0.66
CA GLU A 472 0.14 22.15 -1.81
C GLU A 472 -1.32 22.36 -1.36
N GLU A 473 -1.73 21.70 -0.28
CA GLU A 473 -3.06 21.85 0.32
C GLU A 473 -3.29 23.27 0.85
N GLN A 474 -2.27 23.88 1.47
CA GLN A 474 -2.32 25.27 1.91
C GLN A 474 -2.47 26.25 0.75
N GLU A 475 -1.75 26.03 -0.36
CA GLU A 475 -1.82 26.90 -1.53
C GLU A 475 -3.23 26.93 -2.16
N ARG A 476 -3.98 25.82 -2.08
CA ARG A 476 -5.33 25.70 -2.64
C ARG A 476 -6.48 26.01 -1.67
N ASN A 477 -6.19 26.47 -0.46
CA ASN A 477 -7.17 26.68 0.63
C ASN A 477 -8.03 25.43 0.89
N HIS A 478 -7.38 24.28 1.04
CA HIS A 478 -8.04 23.02 1.35
C HIS A 478 -8.65 22.99 2.76
N VAL A 479 -9.39 21.91 3.09
CA VAL A 479 -9.74 21.64 4.50
C VAL A 479 -8.47 21.48 5.33
N ALA A 480 -8.56 21.85 6.61
CA ALA A 480 -7.40 21.85 7.49
C ALA A 480 -6.82 20.44 7.66
N SER A 481 -5.52 20.27 7.40
CA SER A 481 -4.85 18.96 7.54
C SER A 481 -4.57 18.61 9.01
N SER A 482 -4.09 17.38 9.28
CA SER A 482 -3.67 16.99 10.63
C SER A 482 -2.61 17.94 11.20
N ILE A 483 -1.73 18.48 10.34
CA ILE A 483 -0.68 19.42 10.74
C ILE A 483 -1.29 20.71 11.29
N GLU A 484 -2.24 21.31 10.56
CA GLU A 484 -2.89 22.54 11.00
C GLU A 484 -3.72 22.35 12.26
N CYS A 485 -4.46 21.24 12.33
CA CYS A 485 -5.26 20.90 13.51
C CYS A 485 -4.35 20.77 14.74
N TYR A 486 -3.21 20.09 14.61
CA TYR A 486 -2.26 19.88 15.70
C TYR A 486 -1.57 21.18 16.13
N MET A 487 -1.07 21.96 15.19
CA MET A 487 -0.44 23.26 15.45
C MET A 487 -1.41 24.21 16.16
N LYS A 488 -2.67 24.27 15.70
CA LYS A 488 -3.70 25.13 16.30
C LYS A 488 -4.06 24.70 17.72
N GLN A 489 -4.18 23.40 17.96
CA GLN A 489 -4.60 22.86 19.26
C GLN A 489 -3.50 22.96 20.32
N TYR A 490 -2.26 22.65 19.96
CA TYR A 490 -1.14 22.56 20.92
C TYR A 490 -0.19 23.76 20.88
N GLY A 491 -0.33 24.67 19.92
CA GLY A 491 0.49 25.88 19.81
C GLY A 491 1.96 25.59 19.50
N VAL A 492 2.24 24.51 18.77
CA VAL A 492 3.59 24.07 18.36
C VAL A 492 3.91 24.50 16.93
N SER A 493 5.18 24.45 16.54
CA SER A 493 5.58 24.74 15.16
C SER A 493 5.24 23.59 14.20
N GLU A 494 5.24 23.89 12.90
CA GLU A 494 5.08 22.88 11.85
C GLU A 494 6.20 21.83 11.90
N GLU A 495 7.45 22.26 12.04
CA GLU A 495 8.63 21.38 12.18
C GLU A 495 8.46 20.39 13.35
N GLN A 496 8.06 20.89 14.52
CA GLN A 496 7.79 20.05 15.69
C GLN A 496 6.63 19.07 15.42
N THR A 497 5.61 19.50 14.68
CA THR A 497 4.47 18.65 14.33
C THR A 497 4.89 17.52 13.39
N ARG A 498 5.69 17.82 12.36
CA ARG A 498 6.25 16.83 11.43
C ARG A 498 7.13 15.80 12.15
N GLU A 499 7.96 16.23 13.10
CA GLU A 499 8.77 15.34 13.95
C GLU A 499 7.88 14.42 14.79
N ILE A 500 6.86 14.97 15.46
CA ILE A 500 5.92 14.18 16.27
C ILE A 500 5.17 13.15 15.41
N PHE A 501 4.69 13.55 14.24
CA PHE A 501 3.99 12.64 13.33
C PHE A 501 4.92 11.54 12.78
N SER A 502 6.18 11.86 12.50
CA SER A 502 7.19 10.86 12.12
C SER A 502 7.40 9.81 13.21
N ILE A 503 7.41 10.22 14.49
CA ILE A 503 7.47 9.30 15.64
C ILE A 503 6.20 8.44 15.70
N GLN A 504 5.02 9.02 15.52
CA GLN A 504 3.75 8.27 15.52
C GLN A 504 3.66 7.25 14.37
N VAL A 505 4.25 7.55 13.20
CA VAL A 505 4.39 6.60 12.10
C VAL A 505 5.24 5.41 12.52
N GLU A 506 6.40 5.64 13.16
CA GLU A 506 7.25 4.56 13.68
C GLU A 506 6.58 3.75 14.79
N ASP A 507 5.83 4.38 15.68
CA ASP A 507 5.08 3.69 16.73
C ASP A 507 3.93 2.86 16.13
N SER A 508 3.28 3.35 15.07
CA SER A 508 2.27 2.59 14.34
C SER A 508 2.85 1.32 13.70
N TRP A 509 4.09 1.35 13.23
CA TRP A 509 4.78 0.13 12.77
C TRP A 509 4.99 -0.91 13.89
N LYS A 510 5.24 -0.47 15.13
CA LYS A 510 5.30 -1.37 16.31
C LYS A 510 3.94 -2.01 16.59
N VAL A 511 2.85 -1.25 16.47
CA VAL A 511 1.48 -1.78 16.58
C VAL A 511 1.22 -2.81 15.49
N ILE A 512 1.56 -2.51 14.23
CA ILE A 512 1.42 -3.48 13.13
C ILE A 512 2.19 -4.78 13.44
N ASN A 513 3.42 -4.69 13.95
CA ASN A 513 4.21 -5.85 14.33
C ASN A 513 3.53 -6.64 15.46
N GLN A 514 3.04 -5.97 16.50
CA GLN A 514 2.37 -6.59 17.65
C GLN A 514 1.12 -7.36 17.24
N GLU A 515 0.29 -6.75 16.40
CA GLU A 515 -0.96 -7.35 15.91
C GLU A 515 -0.73 -8.47 14.87
N SER A 516 0.50 -8.60 14.39
CA SER A 516 0.90 -9.71 13.49
C SER A 516 1.39 -10.94 14.25
N LEU A 517 1.59 -10.85 15.58
CA LEU A 517 2.03 -11.97 16.42
C LEU A 517 0.85 -12.87 16.79
N ARG A 518 1.09 -14.18 16.87
CA ARG A 518 0.07 -15.19 17.19
C ARG A 518 -0.28 -15.20 18.68
N PRO A 519 -1.54 -15.56 19.05
CA PRO A 519 -2.68 -15.81 18.14
C PRO A 519 -3.26 -14.52 17.56
N THR A 520 -3.83 -14.61 16.35
CA THR A 520 -4.43 -13.46 15.64
C THR A 520 -5.94 -13.64 15.52
N ASP A 521 -6.68 -12.52 15.46
CA ASP A 521 -8.15 -12.53 15.35
C ASP A 521 -8.67 -13.13 14.04
N ILE A 522 -7.89 -12.99 12.96
CA ILE A 522 -8.19 -13.52 11.63
C ILE A 522 -6.99 -14.30 11.08
N PRO A 523 -7.20 -15.18 10.07
CA PRO A 523 -6.11 -15.89 9.40
C PRO A 523 -5.02 -14.96 8.88
N ARG A 524 -3.77 -15.39 9.03
CA ARG A 524 -2.57 -14.61 8.73
C ARG A 524 -2.50 -14.05 7.29
N PRO A 525 -2.91 -14.77 6.23
CA PRO A 525 -2.98 -14.19 4.87
C PRO A 525 -3.85 -12.93 4.80
N LEU A 526 -4.90 -12.85 5.62
CA LEU A 526 -5.80 -11.70 5.70
C LEU A 526 -5.21 -10.54 6.52
N LEU A 527 -4.08 -10.71 7.21
CA LEU A 527 -3.37 -9.60 7.85
C LEU A 527 -2.46 -8.87 6.85
N MET A 528 -2.15 -9.48 5.70
CA MET A 528 -1.19 -8.91 4.75
C MET A 528 -1.68 -7.64 4.04
N PRO A 529 -2.95 -7.49 3.64
CA PRO A 529 -3.41 -6.25 2.99
C PRO A 529 -3.15 -4.97 3.81
N PRO A 530 -3.55 -4.83 5.08
CA PRO A 530 -3.23 -3.63 5.86
C PRO A 530 -1.71 -3.41 6.02
N ILE A 531 -0.92 -4.48 6.14
CA ILE A 531 0.53 -4.39 6.24
C ILE A 531 1.15 -3.88 4.94
N ASN A 532 0.74 -4.42 3.80
CA ASN A 532 1.26 -4.05 2.48
C ASN A 532 0.81 -2.64 2.08
N LEU A 533 -0.39 -2.23 2.51
CA LEU A 533 -0.85 -0.85 2.39
C LEU A 533 0.02 0.13 3.20
N ALA A 534 0.47 -0.24 4.40
CA ALA A 534 1.44 0.59 5.13
C ALA A 534 2.82 0.65 4.43
N ARG A 535 3.26 -0.46 3.82
CA ARG A 535 4.53 -0.53 3.06
C ARG A 535 4.52 0.36 1.82
N VAL A 536 3.43 0.37 1.07
CA VAL A 536 3.33 1.19 -0.14
C VAL A 536 3.20 2.68 0.20
N CYS A 537 2.62 3.05 1.34
CA CYS A 537 2.69 4.44 1.82
C CYS A 537 4.12 4.92 2.00
N ASP A 538 4.96 4.07 2.60
CA ASP A 538 6.39 4.38 2.80
C ASP A 538 7.11 4.60 1.47
N VAL A 539 6.70 3.91 0.39
CA VAL A 539 7.25 4.14 -0.96
C VAL A 539 6.70 5.41 -1.59
N LEU A 540 5.41 5.69 -1.46
CA LEU A 540 4.73 6.78 -2.18
C LEU A 540 4.87 8.15 -1.52
N TYR A 541 5.05 8.22 -0.20
CA TYR A 541 4.92 9.47 0.56
C TYR A 541 6.17 9.88 1.35
N LYS A 542 7.22 9.05 1.37
CA LYS A 542 8.42 9.32 2.19
C LYS A 542 9.18 10.56 1.74
N HIS A 543 9.24 10.84 0.44
CA HIS A 543 10.02 11.94 -0.14
C HIS A 543 9.15 13.03 -0.78
N GLY A 544 7.85 13.01 -0.50
CA GLY A 544 6.84 13.83 -1.16
C GLY A 544 5.74 12.95 -1.74
N ASP A 545 4.82 13.54 -2.50
CA ASP A 545 3.65 12.84 -3.04
C ASP A 545 3.94 12.24 -4.42
N ASP A 546 4.59 11.07 -4.45
CA ASP A 546 4.91 10.35 -5.70
C ASP A 546 3.65 9.75 -6.34
N TYR A 547 2.52 9.70 -5.65
CA TYR A 547 1.25 9.28 -6.23
C TYR A 547 0.69 10.35 -7.17
N ASN A 548 0.59 11.60 -6.73
CA ASN A 548 0.13 12.69 -7.58
C ASN A 548 1.26 13.25 -8.45
N HIS A 549 2.51 13.18 -8.02
CA HIS A 549 3.69 13.80 -8.64
C HIS A 549 4.84 12.83 -8.89
N ALA A 550 4.57 11.72 -9.58
CA ALA A 550 5.55 10.67 -9.86
C ALA A 550 6.91 11.22 -10.34
N GLY A 551 7.90 11.15 -9.44
CA GLY A 551 9.27 11.56 -9.69
C GLY A 551 10.03 10.56 -10.58
N LYS A 552 11.29 10.86 -10.87
CA LYS A 552 12.15 9.99 -11.70
C LYS A 552 12.27 8.57 -11.13
N GLU A 553 12.32 8.46 -9.81
CA GLU A 553 12.43 7.17 -9.13
C GLU A 553 11.13 6.37 -9.26
N MET A 554 9.98 6.97 -8.97
CA MET A 554 8.67 6.32 -9.12
C MET A 554 8.42 5.88 -10.56
N ILE A 555 8.78 6.71 -11.56
CA ILE A 555 8.72 6.36 -12.98
C ILE A 555 9.59 5.14 -13.26
N HIS A 556 10.84 5.13 -12.80
CA HIS A 556 11.75 4.01 -13.00
C HIS A 556 11.24 2.72 -12.35
N ILE A 557 10.65 2.80 -11.17
CA ILE A 557 10.01 1.68 -10.47
C ILE A 557 8.86 1.10 -11.30
N ILE A 558 7.93 1.94 -11.76
CA ILE A 558 6.80 1.51 -12.60
C ILE A 558 7.31 0.87 -13.88
N GLU A 559 8.30 1.47 -14.54
CA GLU A 559 8.88 0.89 -15.76
C GLU A 559 9.51 -0.47 -15.50
N SER A 560 10.21 -0.65 -14.38
CA SER A 560 10.85 -1.91 -14.03
C SER A 560 9.84 -3.01 -13.68
N LEU A 561 8.70 -2.65 -13.08
CA LEU A 561 7.64 -3.59 -12.74
C LEU A 561 6.73 -3.92 -13.92
N LEU A 562 6.42 -2.94 -14.78
CA LEU A 562 5.29 -3.00 -15.72
C LEU A 562 5.70 -2.82 -17.19
N ALA A 563 6.97 -2.55 -17.49
CA ALA A 563 7.42 -2.38 -18.87
C ALA A 563 8.63 -3.25 -19.23
N ASN A 564 9.70 -3.16 -18.43
CA ASN A 564 11.01 -3.72 -18.70
C ASN A 564 11.15 -5.10 -18.05
N SER A 565 11.29 -6.14 -18.86
CA SER A 565 11.51 -7.51 -18.38
C SER A 565 12.94 -7.72 -17.90
N MET A 566 13.13 -8.64 -16.95
CA MET A 566 14.45 -9.11 -16.56
C MET A 566 15.09 -9.90 -17.71
N SER A 567 16.40 -9.72 -17.90
CA SER A 567 17.18 -10.55 -18.83
C SER A 567 17.53 -11.86 -18.15
N VAL A 568 16.84 -12.95 -18.51
CA VAL A 568 17.05 -14.32 -17.99
C VAL A 568 18.36 -14.92 -18.48
#